data_AF-A0A9D5VBJ3-F1
#
_entry.id   AF-A0A9D5VBJ3-F1
#
_cell.length_a   1.000
_cell.length_b   1.000
_cell.length_c   1.000
_cell.angle_alpha   90.00
_cell.angle_beta   90.00
_cell.angle_gamma   90.00
#
_symmetry.space_group_name_H-M   'P 1'
#
loop_
_entity.id
_entity.type
_entity.pdbx_description
1 polymer ?
#
loop_
_entity_poly.entity_id
_entity_poly.type
_entity_poly.pdbx_seq_one_letter_code
_entity_poly.pdbx_strand_id
1 'polypeptide(L)'
;MYRDILRLAVVAMGVSGIAGCAAVEDSQFLQESFWTAKNQLAEDNDQAELGLAELAKGNNVKAHQHFDTALKMVPTDALALYGMALLYQNTGQPTRARELYEQILAIQPPPTDQLLVWAGKETQPVVELANVNVQLLEGGGAGAPAAAPMREPVAGYGAPARASMQPVTMAPSPGSKWAPEPAEAEPMFQDEDLNIVARFKALRALLDQGLITQEEFKTRRQMNVGALLPMTSRPPATGLDRAVPPVEQISSRLNAIGRALEMRALTPTQHLAERSMILDALMPERPSSVQNPPAPPRGLMAAADAVRRLEMLKEADMITSDEYTKERAAIEGSMQPAAGPQHSMDQPAGGPQALGGGGHDDVKGFQPGVHLASFRQQKAAEQGWEDIKRRFKSLVGAMQHRIERVDLGGGKGVFYRLKAGPLPSNAAAKSLCGKLKASRQYCEPTTIHFG
;
A
#
# COMPACT_ATOMS: atom_id res chain seq x y z
N MET A 1 69.60 48.63 -3.16
CA MET A 1 69.78 47.18 -3.35
C MET A 1 70.78 46.71 -2.31
N TYR A 2 70.32 46.27 -1.13
CA TYR A 2 71.17 45.75 -0.05
C TYR A 2 70.32 44.93 0.95
N ARG A 3 70.76 43.68 1.19
CA ARG A 3 70.62 42.83 2.38
C ARG A 3 69.30 42.11 2.73
N ASP A 4 69.32 40.79 2.50
CA ASP A 4 69.63 39.75 3.51
C ASP A 4 68.89 39.68 4.87
N ILE A 5 68.32 38.48 5.08
CA ILE A 5 68.52 37.56 6.23
C ILE A 5 67.60 37.66 7.46
N LEU A 6 66.89 36.52 7.66
CA LEU A 6 66.47 35.82 8.89
C LEU A 6 65.95 36.63 10.11
N ARG A 7 64.84 36.18 10.72
CA ARG A 7 64.83 35.34 11.95
C ARG A 7 63.41 35.09 12.53
N LEU A 8 63.16 33.82 12.83
CA LEU A 8 62.53 33.26 14.04
C LEU A 8 61.03 33.50 14.35
N ALA A 9 60.26 32.44 14.05
CA ALA A 9 59.36 31.69 14.94
C ALA A 9 58.80 32.34 16.23
N VAL A 10 57.46 32.35 16.33
CA VAL A 10 56.73 32.07 17.59
C VAL A 10 55.59 31.09 17.30
N VAL A 11 55.56 30.06 18.14
CA VAL A 11 54.67 28.90 18.17
C VAL A 11 53.28 29.28 18.69
N ALA A 12 52.22 28.74 18.06
CA ALA A 12 51.00 28.39 18.78
C ALA A 12 50.44 27.08 18.20
N MET A 13 50.62 25.99 18.95
CA MET A 13 49.89 24.75 18.73
C MET A 13 48.41 24.99 19.00
N GLY A 14 47.56 24.64 18.04
CA GLY A 14 46.13 24.42 18.22
C GLY A 14 45.76 23.10 17.55
N VAL A 15 45.48 22.09 18.36
CA VAL A 15 45.16 20.72 17.95
C VAL A 15 43.70 20.62 17.48
N SER A 16 43.51 19.88 16.39
CA SER A 16 42.30 19.14 15.95
C SER A 16 41.03 19.88 15.53
N GLY A 17 40.54 19.54 14.33
CA GLY A 17 39.19 19.84 13.86
C GLY A 17 38.96 19.40 12.41
N ILE A 18 38.20 18.34 12.23
CA ILE A 18 37.83 17.66 10.98
C ILE A 18 36.97 18.55 10.08
N ALA A 19 37.20 18.53 8.76
CA ALA A 19 36.20 18.39 7.69
C ALA A 19 36.77 18.90 6.35
N GLY A 20 37.54 18.04 5.69
CA GLY A 20 37.79 18.19 4.26
C GLY A 20 36.54 17.79 3.49
N CYS A 21 35.69 18.77 3.16
CA CYS A 21 34.71 18.62 2.09
C CYS A 21 35.44 18.83 0.76
N ALA A 22 35.59 17.75 -0.01
CA ALA A 22 35.78 17.84 -1.45
C ALA A 22 35.29 16.55 -2.11
N ALA A 23 34.43 16.73 -3.11
CA ALA A 23 34.10 15.80 -4.20
C ALA A 23 33.22 14.58 -3.86
N VAL A 24 31.89 14.76 -3.92
CA VAL A 24 31.01 14.13 -4.93
C VAL A 24 29.76 15.03 -5.05
N GLU A 25 29.91 16.17 -5.73
CA GLU A 25 28.79 16.86 -6.36
C GLU A 25 28.65 16.27 -7.75
N ASP A 26 27.67 15.40 -7.96
CA ASP A 26 27.08 15.21 -9.29
C ASP A 26 25.57 15.36 -9.16
N SER A 27 25.18 16.60 -8.87
CA SER A 27 23.82 17.09 -8.76
C SER A 27 23.21 17.38 -10.14
N GLN A 28 23.47 16.52 -11.14
CA GLN A 28 22.79 16.59 -12.43
C GLN A 28 21.35 16.06 -12.35
N PHE A 29 21.03 15.21 -11.38
CA PHE A 29 19.71 14.58 -11.24
C PHE A 29 18.62 15.52 -10.68
N LEU A 30 19.02 16.57 -9.97
CA LEU A 30 18.11 17.51 -9.29
C LEU A 30 17.94 18.83 -10.04
N GLN A 31 18.57 18.98 -11.20
CA GLN A 31 18.39 20.16 -12.03
C GLN A 31 17.11 20.05 -12.85
N GLU A 32 16.36 21.15 -12.93
CA GLU A 32 15.16 21.30 -13.76
C GLU A 32 15.46 21.03 -15.25
N SER A 33 16.71 21.24 -15.68
CA SER A 33 17.26 20.88 -17.00
C SER A 33 17.29 19.37 -17.30
N PHE A 34 17.33 18.50 -16.28
CA PHE A 34 17.28 17.04 -16.47
C PHE A 34 15.87 16.59 -16.90
N TRP A 35 14.83 17.19 -16.31
CA TRP A 35 13.44 16.95 -16.67
C TRP A 35 12.98 17.76 -17.88
N THR A 36 13.71 18.84 -18.22
CA THR A 36 13.47 19.67 -19.42
C THR A 36 14.48 19.41 -20.54
N ALA A 37 15.16 18.24 -20.51
CA ALA A 37 15.96 17.74 -21.63
C ALA A 37 15.01 17.40 -22.78
N LYS A 38 14.69 18.46 -23.52
CA LYS A 38 13.79 18.58 -24.63
C LYS A 38 14.07 17.51 -25.68
N ASN A 39 13.25 16.46 -25.72
CA ASN A 39 13.00 15.77 -26.99
C ASN A 39 12.30 16.79 -27.89
N GLN A 40 13.09 17.37 -28.79
CA GLN A 40 12.58 18.11 -29.93
C GLN A 40 11.84 17.10 -30.81
N LEU A 41 10.50 17.22 -30.88
CA LEU A 41 9.48 16.42 -31.60
C LEU A 41 8.50 15.85 -30.54
N ALA A 42 7.30 16.38 -30.25
CA ALA A 42 6.36 17.21 -30.98
C ALA A 42 5.78 18.32 -30.06
N GLU A 43 5.12 19.32 -30.64
CA GLU A 43 4.47 20.43 -29.93
C GLU A 43 3.52 19.96 -28.81
N ASP A 44 3.63 20.56 -27.62
CA ASP A 44 2.69 20.52 -26.47
C ASP A 44 2.10 19.16 -26.06
N ASN A 45 2.93 18.13 -25.80
CA ASN A 45 2.46 16.89 -25.14
C ASN A 45 2.54 16.91 -23.60
N ASP A 46 2.31 18.07 -23.00
CA ASP A 46 2.37 18.24 -21.54
C ASP A 46 1.28 17.40 -20.83
N GLN A 47 0.13 17.21 -21.47
CA GLN A 47 -1.00 16.53 -20.84
C GLN A 47 -0.80 15.01 -20.73
N ALA A 48 -0.24 14.33 -21.73
CA ALA A 48 0.01 12.89 -21.63
C ALA A 48 1.08 12.59 -20.56
N GLU A 49 2.14 13.39 -20.51
CA GLU A 49 3.20 13.28 -19.50
C GLU A 49 2.69 13.54 -18.08
N LEU A 50 1.85 14.56 -17.89
CA LEU A 50 1.14 14.79 -16.61
C LEU A 50 0.25 13.62 -16.23
N GLY A 51 -0.42 13.01 -17.22
CA GLY A 51 -1.22 11.80 -17.02
C GLY A 51 -0.39 10.63 -16.51
N LEU A 52 0.77 10.37 -17.13
CA LEU A 52 1.71 9.32 -16.69
C LEU A 52 2.26 9.61 -15.30
N ALA A 53 2.58 10.86 -14.99
CA ALA A 53 3.05 11.26 -13.65
C ALA A 53 1.97 11.04 -12.58
N GLU A 54 0.71 11.35 -12.86
CA GLU A 54 -0.40 11.10 -11.94
C GLU A 54 -0.71 9.59 -11.82
N LEU A 55 -0.58 8.83 -12.90
CA LEU A 55 -0.70 7.38 -12.90
C LEU A 55 0.37 6.73 -12.01
N ALA A 56 1.63 7.19 -12.11
CA ALA A 56 2.74 6.73 -11.26
C ALA A 56 2.53 7.06 -9.77
N LYS A 57 1.79 8.13 -9.45
CA LYS A 57 1.37 8.46 -8.07
C LYS A 57 0.17 7.62 -7.58
N GLY A 58 -0.44 6.82 -8.45
CA GLY A 58 -1.67 6.06 -8.18
C GLY A 58 -2.96 6.89 -8.27
N ASN A 59 -2.89 8.12 -8.78
CA ASN A 59 -4.03 9.03 -8.90
C ASN A 59 -4.80 8.77 -10.20
N ASN A 60 -5.44 7.60 -10.32
CA ASN A 60 -6.11 7.14 -11.54
C ASN A 60 -7.13 8.14 -12.11
N VAL A 61 -7.86 8.87 -11.25
CA VAL A 61 -8.86 9.86 -11.68
C VAL A 61 -8.21 11.04 -12.42
N LYS A 62 -7.10 11.55 -11.90
CA LYS A 62 -6.38 12.68 -12.53
C LYS A 62 -5.63 12.22 -13.78
N ALA A 63 -5.02 11.04 -13.72
CA ALA A 63 -4.38 10.42 -14.87
C ALA A 63 -5.36 10.31 -16.05
N HIS A 64 -6.57 9.80 -15.80
CA HIS A 64 -7.63 9.72 -16.82
C HIS A 64 -7.99 11.10 -17.39
N GLN A 65 -8.13 12.14 -16.56
CA GLN A 65 -8.48 13.49 -17.03
C GLN A 65 -7.40 14.06 -17.95
N HIS A 66 -6.13 13.87 -17.59
CA HIS A 66 -5.00 14.33 -18.39
C HIS A 66 -4.89 13.58 -19.72
N PHE A 67 -5.04 12.24 -19.72
CA PHE A 67 -5.05 11.45 -20.96
C PHE A 67 -6.24 11.78 -21.86
N ASP A 68 -7.44 11.95 -21.29
CA ASP A 68 -8.63 12.36 -22.05
C ASP A 68 -8.44 13.74 -22.70
N THR A 69 -7.79 14.67 -22.00
CA THR A 69 -7.46 15.99 -22.54
C THR A 69 -6.44 15.88 -23.68
N ALA A 70 -5.39 15.07 -23.50
CA ALA A 70 -4.38 14.83 -24.54
C ALA A 70 -5.00 14.21 -25.81
N LEU A 71 -5.84 13.18 -25.67
CA LEU A 71 -6.50 12.50 -26.79
C LEU A 71 -7.56 13.36 -27.49
N LYS A 72 -8.14 14.34 -26.81
CA LYS A 72 -9.02 15.33 -27.45
C LYS A 72 -8.26 16.31 -28.35
N MET A 73 -7.02 16.64 -27.97
CA MET A 73 -6.16 17.53 -28.77
C MET A 73 -5.53 16.77 -29.93
N VAL A 74 -4.95 15.61 -29.65
CA VAL A 74 -4.29 14.74 -30.62
C VAL A 74 -4.82 13.30 -30.43
N PRO A 75 -5.85 12.90 -31.20
CA PRO A 75 -6.47 11.57 -31.06
C PRO A 75 -5.53 10.39 -31.31
N THR A 76 -4.43 10.63 -32.03
CA THR A 76 -3.42 9.63 -32.39
C THR A 76 -2.16 9.74 -31.54
N ASP A 77 -2.19 10.47 -30.43
CA ASP A 77 -1.05 10.59 -29.53
C ASP A 77 -0.72 9.24 -28.91
N ALA A 78 0.38 8.65 -29.37
CA ALA A 78 0.83 7.34 -28.94
C ALA A 78 1.10 7.27 -27.43
N LEU A 79 1.58 8.36 -26.82
CA LEU A 79 1.89 8.42 -25.40
C LEU A 79 0.61 8.45 -24.56
N ALA A 80 -0.37 9.27 -24.95
CA ALA A 80 -1.66 9.34 -24.28
C ALA A 80 -2.47 8.05 -24.44
N LEU A 81 -2.46 7.46 -25.64
CA LEU A 81 -3.09 6.15 -25.90
C LEU A 81 -2.47 5.07 -25.01
N TYR A 82 -1.13 5.05 -24.92
CA TYR A 82 -0.42 4.07 -24.10
C TYR A 82 -0.69 4.26 -22.59
N GLY A 83 -0.66 5.49 -22.10
CA GLY A 83 -0.95 5.82 -20.71
C GLY A 83 -2.40 5.49 -20.31
N MET A 84 -3.36 5.76 -21.19
CA MET A 84 -4.77 5.39 -20.99
C MET A 84 -4.97 3.86 -21.03
N ALA A 85 -4.26 3.16 -21.93
CA ALA A 85 -4.29 1.69 -21.97
C ALA A 85 -3.77 1.07 -20.67
N LEU A 86 -2.67 1.60 -20.13
CA LEU A 86 -2.13 1.19 -18.82
C LEU A 86 -3.11 1.46 -17.68
N LEU A 87 -3.77 2.62 -17.69
CA LEU A 87 -4.80 2.95 -16.70
C LEU A 87 -5.93 1.91 -16.74
N TYR A 88 -6.43 1.55 -17.92
CA TYR A 88 -7.47 0.53 -18.05
C TYR A 88 -6.98 -0.86 -17.65
N GLN A 89 -5.75 -1.22 -17.98
CA GLN A 89 -5.14 -2.47 -17.55
C GLN A 89 -5.05 -2.58 -16.02
N ASN A 90 -4.57 -1.51 -15.36
CA ASN A 90 -4.41 -1.46 -13.90
C ASN A 90 -5.74 -1.39 -13.14
N THR A 91 -6.82 -0.96 -13.81
CA THR A 91 -8.17 -0.88 -13.21
C THR A 91 -9.05 -2.07 -13.59
N GLY A 92 -8.48 -3.14 -14.15
CA GLY A 92 -9.21 -4.38 -14.43
C GLY A 92 -10.11 -4.32 -15.67
N GLN A 93 -9.82 -3.43 -16.62
CA GLN A 93 -10.56 -3.27 -17.88
C GLN A 93 -9.71 -3.71 -19.08
N PRO A 94 -9.33 -5.00 -19.18
CA PRO A 94 -8.35 -5.49 -20.16
C PRO A 94 -8.83 -5.35 -21.61
N THR A 95 -10.14 -5.44 -21.88
CA THR A 95 -10.69 -5.25 -23.23
C THR A 95 -10.43 -3.85 -23.75
N ARG A 96 -10.71 -2.82 -22.93
CA ARG A 96 -10.46 -1.41 -23.28
C ARG A 96 -8.97 -1.11 -23.40
N ALA A 97 -8.15 -1.71 -22.53
CA ALA A 97 -6.71 -1.59 -22.61
C ALA A 97 -6.19 -2.14 -23.95
N ARG A 98 -6.65 -3.34 -24.34
CA ARG A 98 -6.28 -3.98 -25.61
C ARG A 98 -6.65 -3.10 -26.81
N GLU A 99 -7.88 -2.59 -26.87
CA GLU A 99 -8.34 -1.71 -27.95
C GLU A 99 -7.42 -0.50 -28.15
N LEU A 100 -6.93 0.11 -27.06
CA LEU A 100 -6.02 1.25 -27.14
C LEU A 100 -4.60 0.84 -27.56
N TYR A 101 -4.10 -0.31 -27.11
CA TYR A 101 -2.80 -0.81 -27.58
C TYR A 101 -2.83 -1.17 -29.07
N GLU A 102 -3.91 -1.80 -29.54
CA GLU A 102 -4.10 -2.11 -30.96
C GLU A 102 -4.14 -0.84 -31.82
N GLN A 103 -4.73 0.25 -31.31
CA GLN A 103 -4.68 1.56 -31.99
C GLN A 103 -3.24 2.06 -32.15
N ILE A 104 -2.39 1.93 -31.14
CA ILE A 104 -0.97 2.29 -31.25
C ILE A 104 -0.27 1.46 -32.33
N LEU A 105 -0.54 0.16 -32.38
CA LEU A 105 0.00 -0.74 -33.41
C LEU A 105 -0.48 -0.40 -34.82
N ALA A 106 -1.71 0.12 -34.95
CA ALA A 106 -2.26 0.58 -36.21
C ALA A 106 -1.66 1.92 -36.65
N ILE A 107 -1.39 2.83 -35.72
CA ILE A 107 -0.79 4.15 -35.99
C ILE A 107 0.69 4.03 -36.38
N GLN A 108 1.41 3.03 -35.83
CA GLN A 108 2.85 2.83 -36.00
C GLN A 108 3.66 4.10 -35.73
N PRO A 109 3.72 4.58 -34.47
CA PRO A 109 4.52 5.74 -34.12
C PRO A 109 6.00 5.49 -34.43
N PRO A 110 6.76 6.55 -34.79
CA PRO A 110 8.15 6.42 -35.15
C PRO A 110 8.98 5.86 -33.97
N PRO A 111 10.10 5.15 -34.21
CA PRO A 111 10.94 4.60 -33.13
C PRO A 111 11.55 5.64 -32.17
N THR A 112 11.45 6.94 -32.50
CA THR A 112 11.84 8.06 -31.63
C THR A 112 10.85 8.30 -30.50
N ASP A 113 9.61 7.85 -30.63
CA ASP A 113 8.59 7.93 -29.59
C ASP A 113 8.86 6.82 -28.59
N GLN A 114 9.65 7.15 -27.56
CA GLN A 114 10.15 6.20 -26.58
C GLN A 114 9.67 6.53 -25.17
N LEU A 115 9.44 5.49 -24.39
CA LEU A 115 9.09 5.56 -22.99
C LEU A 115 10.19 4.95 -22.13
N LEU A 116 10.51 5.61 -21.01
CA LEU A 116 11.41 5.04 -20.02
C LEU A 116 10.75 3.85 -19.34
N VAL A 117 11.29 2.65 -19.59
CA VAL A 117 10.89 1.44 -18.89
C VAL A 117 11.74 1.35 -17.63
N TRP A 118 11.12 1.67 -16.48
CA TRP A 118 11.78 1.64 -15.17
C TRP A 118 12.36 0.26 -14.82
N ALA A 119 11.89 -0.78 -15.53
CA ALA A 119 12.38 -2.14 -15.42
C ALA A 119 13.88 -2.29 -15.71
N GLY A 120 14.32 -1.71 -16.83
CA GLY A 120 15.69 -1.78 -17.33
C GLY A 120 16.46 -0.46 -17.26
N LYS A 121 15.81 0.65 -16.91
CA LYS A 121 16.34 2.03 -17.09
C LYS A 121 16.70 2.32 -18.56
N GLU A 122 16.01 1.65 -19.47
CA GLU A 122 16.16 1.83 -20.91
C GLU A 122 14.89 2.47 -21.46
N THR A 123 15.05 3.25 -22.51
CA THR A 123 13.93 3.78 -23.28
C THR A 123 13.54 2.76 -24.35
N GLN A 124 12.25 2.46 -24.45
CA GLN A 124 11.72 1.55 -25.47
C GLN A 124 10.67 2.25 -26.32
N PRO A 125 10.61 1.97 -27.64
CA PRO A 125 9.57 2.51 -28.50
C PRO A 125 8.17 2.16 -28.00
N VAL A 126 7.26 3.15 -28.01
CA VAL A 126 5.88 2.98 -27.53
C VAL A 126 5.14 1.84 -28.28
N VAL A 127 5.44 1.67 -29.57
CA VAL A 127 4.88 0.59 -30.39
C VAL A 127 5.30 -0.81 -29.92
N GLU A 128 6.56 -0.97 -29.47
CA GLU A 128 7.04 -2.26 -28.96
C GLU A 128 6.38 -2.58 -27.62
N LEU A 129 6.25 -1.57 -26.76
CA LEU A 129 5.57 -1.70 -25.48
C LEU A 129 4.08 -2.04 -25.63
N ALA A 130 3.40 -1.44 -26.60
CA ALA A 130 2.02 -1.77 -26.91
C ALA A 130 1.88 -3.23 -27.37
N ASN A 131 2.78 -3.70 -28.25
CA ASN A 131 2.77 -5.08 -28.74
C ASN A 131 2.94 -6.09 -27.59
N VAL A 132 3.89 -5.83 -26.68
CA VAL A 132 4.11 -6.70 -25.52
C VAL A 132 2.87 -6.74 -24.62
N ASN A 133 2.23 -5.60 -24.36
CA ASN A 133 1.02 -5.56 -23.54
C ASN A 133 -0.18 -6.28 -24.17
N VAL A 134 -0.39 -6.18 -25.49
CA VAL A 134 -1.47 -6.92 -26.17
C VAL A 134 -1.28 -8.42 -25.95
N GLN A 135 -0.07 -8.94 -26.16
CA GLN A 135 0.22 -10.36 -25.99
C GLN A 135 -0.02 -10.85 -24.56
N LEU A 136 0.30 -10.02 -23.56
CA LEU A 136 0.02 -10.32 -22.15
C LEU A 136 -1.48 -10.39 -21.86
N LEU A 137 -2.24 -9.44 -22.41
CA LEU A 137 -3.70 -9.38 -22.28
C LEU A 137 -4.41 -10.54 -23.00
N GLU A 138 -3.82 -11.10 -24.06
CA GLU A 138 -4.33 -12.29 -24.76
C GLU A 138 -4.05 -13.59 -24.00
N GLY A 139 -2.91 -13.68 -23.31
CA GLY A 139 -2.50 -14.87 -22.54
C GLY A 139 -3.25 -15.10 -21.21
N GLY A 140 -4.35 -14.38 -20.95
CA GLY A 140 -5.06 -14.40 -19.67
C GLY A 140 -4.31 -13.72 -18.51
N GLY A 141 -3.20 -13.03 -18.82
CA GLY A 141 -2.41 -12.27 -17.89
C GLY A 141 -2.85 -10.81 -17.84
N ALA A 142 -3.74 -10.46 -16.92
CA ALA A 142 -3.86 -9.07 -16.50
C ALA A 142 -2.58 -8.68 -15.72
N GLY A 143 -1.51 -8.24 -16.42
CA GLY A 143 -0.31 -7.74 -15.75
C GLY A 143 0.99 -7.56 -16.56
N ALA A 144 1.15 -6.34 -17.11
CA ALA A 144 2.37 -5.51 -17.28
C ALA A 144 3.37 -5.80 -18.43
N PRO A 145 3.75 -4.77 -19.25
CA PRO A 145 4.62 -3.68 -18.74
C PRO A 145 4.01 -2.27 -18.90
N ALA A 146 4.32 -1.19 -18.16
CA ALA A 146 5.44 -0.87 -17.29
C ALA A 146 5.04 0.19 -16.23
N ALA A 147 5.48 -0.01 -14.99
CA ALA A 147 5.99 1.00 -14.05
C ALA A 147 6.54 0.30 -12.78
N ALA A 148 7.50 -0.62 -12.92
CA ALA A 148 8.24 -1.22 -11.81
C ALA A 148 9.55 -1.88 -12.31
N PRO A 149 10.61 -1.93 -11.48
CA PRO A 149 11.97 -2.30 -11.88
C PRO A 149 12.08 -3.82 -12.11
N MET A 150 12.76 -4.29 -13.17
CA MET A 150 13.48 -5.56 -13.31
C MET A 150 13.95 -5.83 -14.76
N ARG A 151 15.27 -5.69 -14.91
CA ARG A 151 16.30 -6.70 -15.24
C ARG A 151 16.27 -7.37 -16.62
N GLU A 152 17.46 -7.27 -17.22
CA GLU A 152 17.96 -7.62 -18.55
C GLU A 152 17.65 -8.99 -19.17
N PRO A 153 17.83 -9.12 -20.50
CA PRO A 153 17.30 -10.20 -21.32
C PRO A 153 18.29 -11.36 -21.50
N VAL A 154 17.75 -12.57 -21.67
CA VAL A 154 18.51 -13.71 -22.21
C VAL A 154 18.33 -13.71 -23.73
N ALA A 155 19.46 -13.62 -24.42
CA ALA A 155 19.58 -13.63 -25.87
C ALA A 155 19.02 -14.90 -26.52
N GLY A 156 18.37 -14.74 -27.68
CA GLY A 156 17.96 -15.86 -28.53
C GLY A 156 17.33 -15.39 -29.83
N TYR A 157 18.18 -15.15 -30.83
CA TYR A 157 17.82 -14.86 -32.22
C TYR A 157 16.89 -15.92 -32.82
N GLY A 158 15.84 -15.47 -33.55
CA GLY A 158 15.03 -16.32 -34.42
C GLY A 158 13.80 -15.61 -34.99
N ALA A 159 13.98 -14.81 -36.04
CA ALA A 159 12.90 -14.25 -36.87
C ALA A 159 12.46 -15.28 -37.95
N PRO A 160 11.41 -15.04 -38.76
CA PRO A 160 10.04 -15.47 -38.45
C PRO A 160 9.43 -16.36 -39.56
N ALA A 161 8.35 -17.08 -39.26
CA ALA A 161 7.50 -17.70 -40.28
C ALA A 161 6.13 -17.03 -40.31
N ARG A 162 5.83 -16.41 -41.47
CA ARG A 162 4.57 -15.77 -41.85
C ARG A 162 3.37 -16.68 -41.62
N ALA A 163 2.32 -16.15 -41.00
CA ALA A 163 0.95 -16.64 -41.19
C ALA A 163 0.03 -15.45 -41.50
N SER A 164 -0.76 -15.66 -42.53
CA SER A 164 -1.54 -14.70 -43.32
C SER A 164 -2.81 -14.21 -42.61
N MET A 165 -3.00 -12.88 -42.59
CA MET A 165 -4.25 -12.22 -42.23
C MET A 165 -5.35 -12.47 -43.28
N GLN A 166 -6.55 -12.80 -42.82
CA GLN A 166 -7.80 -12.57 -43.56
C GLN A 166 -8.55 -11.40 -42.88
N PRO A 167 -9.19 -10.50 -43.63
CA PRO A 167 -9.93 -9.38 -43.05
C PRO A 167 -11.35 -9.83 -42.65
N VAL A 168 -11.74 -9.57 -41.41
CA VAL A 168 -13.15 -9.64 -40.98
C VAL A 168 -13.74 -8.24 -41.07
N THR A 169 -14.73 -8.08 -41.94
CA THR A 169 -15.50 -6.85 -42.12
C THR A 169 -16.45 -6.63 -40.93
N MET A 170 -16.35 -5.47 -40.28
CA MET A 170 -17.29 -4.98 -39.26
C MET A 170 -18.61 -4.55 -39.89
N ALA A 171 -19.73 -4.95 -39.28
CA ALA A 171 -21.04 -4.33 -39.46
C ALA A 171 -21.54 -3.80 -38.11
N PRO A 172 -22.12 -2.59 -38.03
CA PRO A 172 -22.57 -2.01 -36.77
C PRO A 172 -23.94 -2.56 -36.37
N SER A 173 -24.11 -2.90 -35.09
CA SER A 173 -25.43 -3.18 -34.51
C SER A 173 -25.97 -1.96 -33.75
N PRO A 174 -27.24 -1.56 -33.95
CA PRO A 174 -27.82 -0.39 -33.30
C PRO A 174 -28.47 -0.72 -31.95
N GLY A 175 -28.21 0.15 -30.97
CA GLY A 175 -29.08 0.53 -29.85
C GLY A 175 -29.83 -0.56 -29.09
N SER A 176 -29.30 -0.96 -27.92
CA SER A 176 -30.07 -1.66 -26.90
C SER A 176 -30.22 -0.83 -25.63
N LYS A 177 -31.48 -0.69 -25.23
CA LYS A 177 -31.98 0.04 -24.07
C LYS A 177 -31.52 -0.63 -22.77
N TRP A 178 -31.25 0.21 -21.77
CA TRP A 178 -30.92 -0.17 -20.39
C TRP A 178 -32.00 -1.09 -19.81
N ALA A 179 -31.63 -2.32 -19.46
CA ALA A 179 -32.35 -3.17 -18.53
C ALA A 179 -31.54 -3.23 -17.23
N PRO A 180 -32.17 -3.24 -16.03
CA PRO A 180 -31.43 -3.41 -14.79
C PRO A 180 -30.88 -4.83 -14.73
N GLU A 181 -29.58 -4.97 -14.52
CA GLU A 181 -28.92 -6.25 -14.28
C GLU A 181 -29.50 -6.94 -13.03
N PRO A 182 -29.63 -8.28 -13.03
CA PRO A 182 -29.89 -9.02 -11.81
C PRO A 182 -28.69 -8.88 -10.87
N ALA A 183 -28.94 -8.79 -9.57
CA ALA A 183 -27.91 -8.74 -8.54
C ALA A 183 -27.01 -9.99 -8.63
N GLU A 184 -25.85 -9.83 -9.28
CA GLU A 184 -24.77 -10.80 -9.19
C GLU A 184 -24.25 -10.79 -7.75
N ALA A 185 -24.11 -11.98 -7.17
CA ALA A 185 -23.51 -12.13 -5.85
C ALA A 185 -22.10 -11.53 -5.89
N GLU A 186 -21.84 -10.55 -5.02
CA GLU A 186 -20.52 -9.96 -4.85
C GLU A 186 -19.46 -11.07 -4.66
N PRO A 187 -18.25 -10.92 -5.19
CA PRO A 187 -17.19 -11.89 -4.97
C PRO A 187 -16.97 -12.05 -3.46
N MET A 188 -17.12 -13.28 -2.96
CA MET A 188 -17.00 -13.64 -1.54
C MET A 188 -15.60 -13.37 -0.94
N PHE A 189 -14.62 -12.99 -1.77
CA PHE A 189 -13.34 -12.45 -1.34
C PHE A 189 -13.23 -11.00 -1.80
N GLN A 190 -12.89 -10.12 -0.86
CA GLN A 190 -12.40 -8.79 -1.21
C GLN A 190 -11.01 -8.93 -1.85
N ASP A 191 -10.66 -8.03 -2.75
CA ASP A 191 -9.34 -8.02 -3.41
C ASP A 191 -8.18 -8.04 -2.39
N GLU A 192 -8.39 -7.44 -1.22
CA GLU A 192 -7.46 -7.44 -0.09
C GLU A 192 -7.19 -8.85 0.46
N ASP A 193 -8.21 -9.70 0.56
CA ASP A 193 -8.06 -11.08 1.06
C ASP A 193 -7.30 -11.96 0.07
N LEU A 194 -7.51 -11.76 -1.23
CA LEU A 194 -6.76 -12.46 -2.27
C LEU A 194 -5.26 -12.12 -2.18
N ASN A 195 -4.94 -10.86 -1.95
CA ASN A 195 -3.56 -10.40 -1.77
C ASN A 195 -2.91 -11.00 -0.52
N ILE A 196 -3.65 -11.06 0.60
CA ILE A 196 -3.18 -11.70 1.83
C ILE A 196 -2.88 -13.18 1.54
N VAL A 197 -3.85 -13.92 0.98
CA VAL A 197 -3.68 -15.35 0.65
C VAL A 197 -2.50 -15.58 -0.29
N ALA A 198 -2.35 -14.73 -1.31
CA ALA A 198 -1.23 -14.80 -2.26
C ALA A 198 0.14 -14.66 -1.56
N ARG A 199 0.27 -13.79 -0.56
CA ARG A 199 1.52 -13.63 0.21
C ARG A 199 1.87 -14.87 1.04
N PHE A 200 0.88 -15.49 1.69
CA PHE A 200 1.11 -16.74 2.43
C PHE A 200 1.43 -17.91 1.49
N LYS A 201 0.79 -17.98 0.32
CA LYS A 201 1.13 -18.97 -0.72
C LYS A 201 2.54 -18.77 -1.24
N ALA A 202 2.94 -17.52 -1.50
CA ALA A 202 4.29 -17.19 -1.92
C ALA A 202 5.32 -17.59 -0.85
N LEU A 203 5.07 -17.29 0.43
CA LEU A 203 5.96 -17.70 1.51
C LEU A 203 6.12 -19.22 1.60
N ARG A 204 5.02 -19.99 1.44
CA ARG A 204 5.07 -21.47 1.40
C ARG A 204 5.87 -21.97 0.21
N ALA A 205 5.64 -21.42 -0.98
CA ALA A 205 6.36 -21.82 -2.18
C ALA A 205 7.87 -21.53 -2.09
N LEU A 206 8.27 -20.42 -1.47
CA LEU A 206 9.70 -20.14 -1.22
C LEU A 206 10.33 -21.15 -0.25
N LEU A 207 9.58 -21.66 0.72
CA LEU A 207 10.03 -22.73 1.62
C LEU A 207 10.20 -24.04 0.84
N ASP A 208 9.19 -24.41 0.02
CA ASP A 208 9.20 -25.64 -0.78
C ASP A 208 10.36 -25.64 -1.81
N GLN A 209 10.72 -24.47 -2.32
CA GLN A 209 11.88 -24.25 -3.21
C GLN A 209 13.22 -24.16 -2.46
N GLY A 210 13.24 -24.20 -1.13
CA GLY A 210 14.45 -24.09 -0.31
C GLY A 210 15.09 -22.70 -0.28
N LEU A 211 14.37 -21.65 -0.70
CA LEU A 211 14.87 -20.26 -0.72
C LEU A 211 14.76 -19.57 0.65
N ILE A 212 13.91 -20.10 1.51
CA ILE A 212 13.82 -19.73 2.93
C ILE A 212 13.87 -20.99 3.79
N THR A 213 14.34 -20.83 5.03
CA THR A 213 14.39 -21.91 6.01
C THR A 213 13.03 -22.15 6.67
N GLN A 214 12.86 -23.33 7.27
CA GLN A 214 11.66 -23.65 8.06
C GLN A 214 11.44 -22.66 9.21
N GLU A 215 12.51 -22.17 9.83
CA GLU A 215 12.44 -21.21 10.92
C GLU A 215 11.96 -19.84 10.44
N GLU A 216 12.51 -19.34 9.33
CA GLU A 216 12.07 -18.09 8.71
C GLU A 216 10.58 -18.14 8.31
N PHE A 217 10.14 -19.25 7.71
CA PHE A 217 8.75 -19.47 7.38
C PHE A 217 7.86 -19.41 8.63
N LYS A 218 8.20 -20.18 9.68
CA LYS A 218 7.44 -20.25 10.92
C LYS A 218 7.32 -18.88 11.58
N THR A 219 8.42 -18.14 11.70
CA THR A 219 8.45 -16.84 12.37
C THR A 219 7.62 -15.82 11.58
N ARG A 220 7.81 -15.72 10.27
CA ARG A 220 7.05 -14.78 9.42
C ARG A 220 5.55 -15.10 9.42
N ARG A 221 5.19 -16.38 9.32
CA ARG A 221 3.79 -16.83 9.43
C ARG A 221 3.21 -16.45 10.79
N GLN A 222 3.87 -16.81 11.88
CA GLN A 222 3.39 -16.55 13.25
C GLN A 222 3.15 -15.07 13.51
N MET A 223 3.98 -14.19 12.97
CA MET A 223 3.86 -12.75 13.17
C MET A 223 2.75 -12.09 12.35
N ASN A 224 2.26 -12.77 11.30
CA ASN A 224 1.32 -12.21 10.34
C ASN A 224 0.02 -13.02 10.20
N VAL A 225 -0.10 -14.19 10.83
CA VAL A 225 -1.27 -15.10 10.71
C VAL A 225 -2.59 -14.45 11.14
N GLY A 226 -2.56 -13.35 11.92
CA GLY A 226 -3.76 -12.55 12.22
C GLY A 226 -4.43 -11.90 11.00
N ALA A 227 -3.78 -11.87 9.84
CA ALA A 227 -4.45 -11.49 8.59
C ALA A 227 -5.45 -12.57 8.11
N LEU A 228 -5.19 -13.84 8.45
CA LEU A 228 -6.07 -14.97 8.17
C LEU A 228 -7.02 -15.23 9.34
N LEU A 229 -6.52 -15.10 10.58
CA LEU A 229 -7.19 -15.44 11.83
C LEU A 229 -7.32 -14.21 12.77
N PRO A 230 -8.11 -13.20 12.38
CA PRO A 230 -8.16 -11.92 13.08
C PRO A 230 -8.67 -11.96 14.53
N MET A 231 -9.44 -12.97 14.93
CA MET A 231 -10.06 -13.05 16.27
C MET A 231 -9.16 -13.73 17.30
N THR A 232 -8.39 -14.74 16.90
CA THR A 232 -7.55 -15.54 17.83
C THR A 232 -6.07 -15.22 17.75
N SER A 233 -5.63 -14.54 16.70
CA SER A 233 -4.21 -14.26 16.49
C SER A 233 -3.86 -12.78 16.72
N ARG A 234 -2.56 -12.53 16.87
CA ARG A 234 -2.05 -11.15 17.03
C ARG A 234 -2.30 -10.38 15.73
N PRO A 235 -2.59 -9.06 15.82
CA PRO A 235 -2.75 -8.25 14.63
C PRO A 235 -1.51 -8.33 13.72
N PRO A 236 -1.72 -8.49 12.40
CA PRO A 236 -0.64 -8.72 11.44
C PRO A 236 0.10 -7.41 11.11
N ALA A 237 1.17 -7.51 10.32
CA ALA A 237 1.82 -6.33 9.76
C ALA A 237 0.87 -5.48 8.89
N THR A 238 1.11 -4.17 8.91
CA THR A 238 0.42 -3.24 8.00
C THR A 238 0.85 -3.47 6.54
N GLY A 239 -0.08 -3.40 5.59
CA GLY A 239 0.23 -3.47 4.15
C GLY A 239 0.24 -4.88 3.54
N LEU A 240 -0.27 -5.89 4.26
CA LEU A 240 -0.43 -7.24 3.71
C LEU A 240 -1.59 -7.34 2.70
N ASP A 241 -2.51 -6.38 2.73
CA ASP A 241 -3.61 -6.14 1.79
C ASP A 241 -3.13 -5.70 0.40
N ARG A 242 -1.89 -5.23 0.28
CA ARG A 242 -1.32 -4.78 -0.99
C ARG A 242 -1.03 -5.95 -1.91
N ALA A 243 -1.18 -5.73 -3.22
CA ALA A 243 -0.79 -6.68 -4.25
C ALA A 243 0.66 -7.18 -4.05
N VAL A 244 0.86 -8.47 -4.35
CA VAL A 244 2.16 -9.14 -4.26
C VAL A 244 2.58 -9.60 -5.65
N PRO A 245 3.86 -9.48 -6.03
CA PRO A 245 4.35 -10.04 -7.27
C PRO A 245 4.13 -11.57 -7.34
N PRO A 246 4.05 -12.16 -8.55
CA PRO A 246 4.05 -13.60 -8.72
C PRO A 246 5.25 -14.26 -8.04
N VAL A 247 5.04 -15.47 -7.50
CA VAL A 247 6.06 -16.23 -6.78
C VAL A 247 7.35 -16.38 -7.60
N GLU A 248 7.21 -16.61 -8.91
CA GLU A 248 8.36 -16.79 -9.80
C GLU A 248 9.25 -15.56 -9.92
N GLN A 249 8.68 -14.36 -9.80
CA GLN A 249 9.48 -13.13 -9.79
C GLN A 249 10.27 -13.00 -8.49
N ILE A 250 9.64 -13.38 -7.36
CA ILE A 250 10.28 -13.35 -6.04
C ILE A 250 11.39 -14.39 -5.97
N SER A 251 11.12 -15.63 -6.40
CA SER A 251 12.11 -16.71 -6.43
C SER A 251 13.27 -16.39 -7.37
N SER A 252 12.99 -15.87 -8.57
CA SER A 252 14.01 -15.44 -9.53
C SER A 252 14.92 -14.36 -8.95
N ARG A 253 14.34 -13.36 -8.25
CA ARG A 253 15.13 -12.31 -7.60
C ARG A 253 16.02 -12.86 -6.49
N LEU A 254 15.51 -13.75 -5.64
CA LEU A 254 16.28 -14.40 -4.57
C LEU A 254 17.43 -15.25 -5.12
N ASN A 255 17.18 -16.03 -6.18
CA ASN A 255 18.22 -16.80 -6.85
C ASN A 255 19.28 -15.90 -7.52
N ALA A 256 18.88 -14.79 -8.12
CA ALA A 256 19.80 -13.86 -8.76
C ALA A 256 20.76 -13.19 -7.75
N ILE A 257 20.27 -12.80 -6.56
CA ILE A 257 21.16 -12.26 -5.52
C ILE A 257 22.09 -13.33 -4.94
N GLY A 258 21.63 -14.59 -4.84
CA GLY A 258 22.48 -15.73 -4.46
C GLY A 258 23.65 -15.92 -5.44
N ARG A 259 23.37 -15.96 -6.75
CA ARG A 259 24.42 -16.04 -7.79
C ARG A 259 25.36 -14.84 -7.76
N ALA A 260 24.86 -13.63 -7.52
CA ALA A 260 25.70 -12.45 -7.41
C ALA A 260 26.67 -12.51 -6.22
N LEU A 261 26.27 -13.15 -5.10
CA LEU A 261 27.17 -13.46 -4.00
C LEU A 261 28.25 -14.47 -4.40
N GLU A 262 27.87 -15.56 -5.09
CA GLU A 262 28.81 -16.59 -5.58
C GLU A 262 29.86 -16.01 -6.54
N MET A 263 29.45 -15.10 -7.43
CA MET A 263 30.32 -14.39 -8.36
C MET A 263 31.12 -13.25 -7.71
N ARG A 264 31.00 -13.05 -6.39
CA ARG A 264 31.63 -11.95 -5.63
C ARG A 264 31.26 -10.55 -6.12
N ALA A 265 30.12 -10.41 -6.80
CA ALA A 265 29.55 -9.12 -7.18
C ALA A 265 28.82 -8.44 -5.99
N LEU A 266 28.44 -9.22 -4.97
CA LEU A 266 27.89 -8.75 -3.69
C LEU A 266 28.72 -9.25 -2.51
N THR A 267 28.83 -8.44 -1.47
CA THR A 267 29.36 -8.90 -0.17
C THR A 267 28.30 -9.71 0.59
N PRO A 268 28.70 -10.55 1.57
CA PRO A 268 27.75 -11.26 2.42
C PRO A 268 26.76 -10.34 3.14
N THR A 269 27.21 -9.16 3.57
CA THR A 269 26.35 -8.18 4.26
C THR A 269 25.33 -7.56 3.30
N GLN A 270 25.74 -7.24 2.06
CA GLN A 270 24.83 -6.73 1.03
C GLN A 270 23.80 -7.79 0.61
N HIS A 271 24.23 -9.03 0.41
CA HIS A 271 23.34 -10.14 0.11
C HIS A 271 22.27 -10.33 1.20
N LEU A 272 22.68 -10.31 2.48
CA LEU A 272 21.74 -10.43 3.59
C LEU A 272 20.74 -9.26 3.64
N ALA A 273 21.19 -8.03 3.38
CA ALA A 273 20.32 -6.85 3.35
C ALA A 273 19.31 -6.89 2.19
N GLU A 274 19.74 -7.28 0.98
CA GLU A 274 18.85 -7.45 -0.17
C GLU A 274 17.83 -8.56 0.07
N ARG A 275 18.29 -9.71 0.58
CA ARG A 275 17.43 -10.85 0.88
C ARG A 275 16.41 -10.50 1.95
N SER A 276 16.83 -9.88 3.05
CA SER A 276 15.91 -9.48 4.12
C SER A 276 14.89 -8.45 3.62
N MET A 277 15.30 -7.48 2.79
CA MET A 277 14.40 -6.50 2.19
C MET A 277 13.30 -7.15 1.35
N ILE A 278 13.65 -8.14 0.52
CA ILE A 278 12.67 -8.89 -0.29
C ILE A 278 11.68 -9.64 0.60
N LEU A 279 12.19 -10.38 1.58
CA LEU A 279 11.36 -11.20 2.46
C LEU A 279 10.50 -10.33 3.39
N ASP A 280 11.00 -9.18 3.85
CA ASP A 280 10.25 -8.25 4.70
C ASP A 280 9.17 -7.50 3.93
N ALA A 281 9.39 -7.20 2.64
CA ALA A 281 8.36 -6.67 1.75
C ALA A 281 7.27 -7.69 1.44
N LEU A 282 7.61 -8.98 1.39
CA LEU A 282 6.64 -10.07 1.24
C LEU A 282 5.82 -10.28 2.51
N MET A 283 6.50 -10.56 3.62
CA MET A 283 5.89 -10.82 4.92
C MET A 283 6.91 -10.59 6.05
N PRO A 284 6.85 -9.47 6.79
CA PRO A 284 7.91 -9.09 7.72
C PRO A 284 7.99 -10.02 8.93
N GLU A 285 9.22 -10.43 9.28
CA GLU A 285 9.49 -11.18 10.50
C GLU A 285 9.31 -10.30 11.75
N ARG A 286 9.64 -9.01 11.63
CA ARG A 286 9.54 -8.03 12.72
C ARG A 286 8.82 -6.79 12.22
N PRO A 287 7.48 -6.77 12.24
CA PRO A 287 6.73 -5.64 11.74
C PRO A 287 7.01 -4.37 12.55
N SER A 288 7.38 -3.29 11.85
CA SER A 288 7.53 -1.95 12.44
C SER A 288 6.18 -1.35 12.84
N SER A 289 5.10 -1.77 12.18
CA SER A 289 3.72 -1.40 12.43
C SER A 289 2.79 -2.59 12.21
N VAL A 290 1.80 -2.75 13.09
CA VAL A 290 0.76 -3.77 12.98
C VAL A 290 -0.60 -3.11 12.73
N GLN A 291 -1.49 -3.83 12.05
CA GLN A 291 -2.86 -3.40 11.81
C GLN A 291 -3.64 -3.33 13.13
N ASN A 292 -4.74 -2.57 13.13
CA ASN A 292 -5.67 -2.60 14.24
C ASN A 292 -6.47 -3.91 14.20
N PRO A 293 -6.74 -4.55 15.36
CA PRO A 293 -7.60 -5.73 15.39
C PRO A 293 -8.99 -5.34 14.85
N PRO A 294 -9.55 -6.12 13.90
CA PRO A 294 -10.88 -5.83 13.37
C PRO A 294 -11.92 -6.03 14.46
N ALA A 295 -13.05 -5.32 14.35
CA ALA A 295 -14.16 -5.51 15.25
C ALA A 295 -14.74 -6.93 15.07
N PRO A 296 -15.20 -7.59 16.14
CA PRO A 296 -15.88 -8.87 16.01
C PRO A 296 -17.14 -8.75 15.13
N PRO A 297 -17.46 -9.77 14.33
CA PRO A 297 -18.63 -9.75 13.46
C PRO A 297 -19.90 -9.61 14.31
N ARG A 298 -20.81 -8.72 13.89
CA ARG A 298 -22.06 -8.46 14.61
C ARG A 298 -23.24 -9.03 13.85
N GLY A 299 -24.05 -9.82 14.54
CA GLY A 299 -25.23 -10.46 13.96
C GLY A 299 -24.91 -11.73 13.16
N LEU A 300 -25.96 -12.51 12.89
CA LEU A 300 -25.86 -13.85 12.32
C LEU A 300 -25.25 -13.86 10.91
N MET A 301 -25.57 -12.86 10.07
CA MET A 301 -25.06 -12.80 8.69
C MET A 301 -23.55 -12.57 8.64
N ALA A 302 -23.04 -11.54 9.34
CA ALA A 302 -21.61 -11.23 9.35
C ALA A 302 -20.77 -12.38 9.95
N ALA A 303 -21.31 -13.10 10.94
CA ALA A 303 -20.66 -14.27 11.49
C ALA A 303 -20.67 -15.45 10.51
N ALA A 304 -21.77 -15.68 9.78
CA ALA A 304 -21.83 -16.70 8.75
C ALA A 304 -20.83 -16.45 7.61
N ASP A 305 -20.66 -15.19 7.19
CA ASP A 305 -19.68 -14.82 6.16
C ASP A 305 -18.24 -15.01 6.66
N ALA A 306 -17.97 -14.66 7.92
CA ALA A 306 -16.66 -14.90 8.54
C ALA A 306 -16.33 -16.40 8.66
N VAL A 307 -17.31 -17.24 9.01
CA VAL A 307 -17.14 -18.70 9.04
C VAL A 307 -16.92 -19.27 7.64
N ARG A 308 -17.65 -18.80 6.63
CA ARG A 308 -17.47 -19.24 5.24
C ARG A 308 -16.07 -18.88 4.71
N ARG A 309 -15.56 -17.68 5.00
CA ARG A 309 -14.17 -17.29 4.71
C ARG A 309 -13.18 -18.27 5.36
N LEU A 310 -13.42 -18.64 6.61
CA LEU A 310 -12.56 -19.55 7.35
C LEU A 310 -12.55 -20.97 6.76
N GLU A 311 -13.70 -21.45 6.28
CA GLU A 311 -13.82 -22.73 5.57
C GLU A 311 -13.00 -22.73 4.28
N MET A 312 -13.12 -21.69 3.46
CA MET A 312 -12.32 -21.54 2.24
C MET A 312 -10.81 -21.47 2.53
N LEU A 313 -10.39 -20.78 3.61
CA LEU A 313 -8.98 -20.73 4.01
C LEU A 313 -8.45 -22.10 4.44
N LYS A 314 -9.29 -22.92 5.08
CA LYS A 314 -8.95 -24.30 5.43
C LYS A 314 -8.84 -25.18 4.19
N GLU A 315 -9.80 -25.09 3.26
CA GLU A 315 -9.78 -25.82 1.99
C GLU A 315 -8.58 -25.47 1.11
N ALA A 316 -8.11 -24.22 1.18
CA ALA A 316 -6.91 -23.76 0.49
C ALA A 316 -5.58 -24.09 1.23
N ASP A 317 -5.64 -24.88 2.31
CA ASP A 317 -4.50 -25.25 3.16
C ASP A 317 -3.71 -24.05 3.73
N MET A 318 -4.42 -22.94 4.00
CA MET A 318 -3.81 -21.72 4.54
C MET A 318 -3.75 -21.72 6.08
N ILE A 319 -4.66 -22.46 6.71
CA ILE A 319 -4.82 -22.58 8.16
C ILE A 319 -4.96 -24.05 8.55
N THR A 320 -4.54 -24.40 9.77
CA THR A 320 -4.70 -25.76 10.29
C THR A 320 -6.11 -26.01 10.82
N SER A 321 -6.49 -27.28 11.01
CA SER A 321 -7.77 -27.64 11.65
C SER A 321 -7.90 -27.08 13.08
N ASP A 322 -6.81 -27.00 13.83
CA ASP A 322 -6.79 -26.42 15.18
C ASP A 322 -6.97 -24.90 15.15
N GLU A 323 -6.39 -24.23 14.16
CA GLU A 323 -6.57 -22.80 13.93
C GLU A 323 -8.00 -22.47 13.49
N TYR A 324 -8.55 -23.27 12.58
CA TYR A 324 -9.95 -23.18 12.15
C TYR A 324 -10.91 -23.31 13.34
N THR A 325 -10.76 -24.36 14.16
CA THR A 325 -11.68 -24.61 15.28
C THR A 325 -11.65 -23.49 16.31
N LYS A 326 -10.45 -22.97 16.65
CA LYS A 326 -10.28 -21.85 17.58
C LYS A 326 -10.91 -20.57 17.05
N GLU A 327 -10.64 -20.23 15.79
CA GLU A 327 -11.14 -18.99 15.18
C GLU A 327 -12.66 -19.03 15.01
N ARG A 328 -13.21 -20.18 14.59
CA ARG A 328 -14.66 -20.40 14.52
C ARG A 328 -15.32 -20.23 15.89
N ALA A 329 -14.76 -20.82 16.94
CA ALA A 329 -15.29 -20.67 18.30
C ALA A 329 -15.24 -19.20 18.78
N ALA A 330 -14.21 -18.43 18.41
CA ALA A 330 -14.12 -17.02 18.74
C ALA A 330 -15.18 -16.18 17.99
N ILE A 331 -15.45 -16.49 16.73
CA ILE A 331 -16.52 -15.87 15.93
C ILE A 331 -17.89 -16.20 16.55
N GLU A 332 -18.14 -17.47 16.88
CA GLU A 332 -19.40 -17.91 17.49
C GLU A 332 -19.62 -17.32 18.89
N GLY A 333 -18.56 -17.23 19.71
CA GLY A 333 -18.59 -16.59 21.02
C GLY A 333 -18.90 -15.09 20.95
N SER A 334 -18.58 -14.43 19.84
CA SER A 334 -18.92 -13.02 19.63
C SER A 334 -20.40 -12.77 19.31
N MET A 335 -21.15 -13.82 18.95
CA MET A 335 -22.60 -13.77 18.72
C MET A 335 -23.43 -13.98 20.00
N GLN A 336 -22.83 -14.59 21.03
CA GLN A 336 -23.52 -14.81 22.28
C GLN A 336 -23.60 -13.48 23.04
N PRO A 337 -24.79 -13.03 23.47
CA PRO A 337 -24.84 -11.92 24.41
C PRO A 337 -23.98 -12.30 25.60
N ALA A 338 -23.11 -11.39 26.05
CA ALA A 338 -22.27 -11.62 27.22
C ALA A 338 -23.15 -12.24 28.30
N ALA A 339 -22.89 -13.49 28.68
CA ALA A 339 -23.47 -14.06 29.87
C ALA A 339 -23.05 -13.11 30.98
N GLY A 340 -23.99 -12.26 31.41
CA GLY A 340 -23.71 -11.23 32.39
C GLY A 340 -23.12 -11.89 33.64
N PRO A 341 -22.22 -11.23 34.37
CA PRO A 341 -22.00 -11.61 35.75
C PRO A 341 -23.36 -11.66 36.43
N GLN A 342 -23.73 -12.79 37.02
CA GLN A 342 -24.88 -12.88 37.90
C GLN A 342 -24.63 -11.91 39.07
N HIS A 343 -25.15 -10.69 38.95
CA HIS A 343 -25.31 -9.78 40.07
C HIS A 343 -26.79 -9.61 40.35
N SER A 344 -27.10 -9.96 41.60
CA SER A 344 -28.39 -9.94 42.25
C SER A 344 -29.10 -8.60 42.14
N MET A 345 -30.44 -8.71 42.11
CA MET A 345 -31.48 -7.70 42.35
C MET A 345 -31.01 -6.37 42.99
N ASP A 346 -31.31 -5.24 42.34
CA ASP A 346 -32.44 -4.39 42.75
C ASP A 346 -32.82 -3.33 41.69
N GLN A 347 -34.10 -2.95 41.72
CA GLN A 347 -34.92 -2.12 40.82
C GLN A 347 -34.58 -0.59 40.76
N PRO A 348 -35.32 0.27 40.01
CA PRO A 348 -36.06 0.12 38.75
C PRO A 348 -35.81 1.25 37.71
N ALA A 349 -36.48 1.09 36.56
CA ALA A 349 -36.53 1.95 35.38
C ALA A 349 -36.99 3.41 35.60
N GLY A 350 -36.45 4.32 34.75
CA GLY A 350 -36.97 5.65 34.49
C GLY A 350 -36.84 5.99 32.99
N GLY A 351 -37.94 6.42 32.37
CA GLY A 351 -38.16 6.52 30.93
C GLY A 351 -37.49 7.68 30.17
N PRO A 352 -37.84 7.85 28.88
CA PRO A 352 -37.02 8.54 27.88
C PRO A 352 -37.38 10.02 27.73
N GLN A 353 -36.40 10.93 27.74
CA GLN A 353 -36.59 12.31 27.26
C GLN A 353 -35.35 12.89 26.58
N ALA A 354 -35.63 13.86 25.70
CA ALA A 354 -34.91 14.21 24.50
C ALA A 354 -33.96 15.43 24.64
N LEU A 355 -33.03 15.50 23.68
CA LEU A 355 -32.38 16.67 23.04
C LEU A 355 -32.16 17.96 23.87
N GLY A 356 -30.89 18.29 24.11
CA GLY A 356 -30.42 19.64 24.45
C GLY A 356 -28.89 19.71 24.41
N GLY A 357 -28.34 20.61 23.59
CA GLY A 357 -26.89 20.79 23.41
C GLY A 357 -26.27 21.85 24.32
N GLY A 358 -24.97 21.70 24.58
CA GLY A 358 -24.03 22.77 24.91
C GLY A 358 -23.71 22.95 26.40
N GLY A 359 -22.41 22.89 26.73
CA GLY A 359 -21.87 23.41 27.98
C GLY A 359 -21.05 22.38 28.76
N HIS A 360 -19.75 22.67 28.91
CA HIS A 360 -18.82 21.94 29.73
C HIS A 360 -19.28 21.85 31.20
N ASP A 361 -18.90 20.73 31.82
CA ASP A 361 -18.88 20.41 33.25
C ASP A 361 -19.97 19.40 33.68
N ASP A 362 -19.49 18.29 34.26
CA ASP A 362 -20.22 17.09 34.71
C ASP A 362 -20.79 16.13 33.65
N VAL A 363 -20.00 15.85 32.61
CA VAL A 363 -20.28 14.69 31.78
C VAL A 363 -19.71 13.43 32.46
N LYS A 364 -20.58 12.62 33.09
CA LYS A 364 -20.24 11.32 33.71
C LYS A 364 -20.53 10.15 32.75
N GLY A 365 -19.71 9.09 32.80
CA GLY A 365 -19.86 7.87 32.00
C GLY A 365 -19.11 7.86 30.67
N PHE A 366 -19.42 6.89 29.80
CA PHE A 366 -18.78 6.72 28.50
C PHE A 366 -19.29 7.74 27.48
N GLN A 367 -18.39 8.62 27.03
CA GLN A 367 -18.68 9.64 26.03
C GLN A 367 -17.96 9.35 24.71
N PRO A 368 -18.55 9.75 23.58
CA PRO A 368 -17.85 9.74 22.30
C PRO A 368 -16.58 10.60 22.37
N GLY A 369 -15.51 10.13 21.75
CA GLY A 369 -14.24 10.82 21.66
C GLY A 369 -13.42 10.32 20.47
N VAL A 370 -12.17 10.77 20.40
CA VAL A 370 -11.22 10.34 19.36
C VAL A 370 -9.89 9.88 19.96
N HIS A 371 -9.31 8.84 19.40
CA HIS A 371 -7.95 8.36 19.70
C HIS A 371 -6.98 8.98 18.70
N LEU A 372 -6.04 9.77 19.19
CA LEU A 372 -5.16 10.61 18.36
C LEU A 372 -3.74 10.05 18.19
N ALA A 373 -3.25 9.26 19.13
CA ALA A 373 -1.94 8.59 19.07
C ALA A 373 -1.75 7.58 20.22
N SER A 374 -0.73 6.70 20.09
CA SER A 374 -0.29 5.79 21.15
C SER A 374 1.21 5.90 21.36
N PHE A 375 1.64 6.09 22.61
CA PHE A 375 3.04 6.31 22.98
C PHE A 375 3.55 5.22 23.94
N ARG A 376 4.87 5.02 24.00
CA ARG A 376 5.50 4.10 24.97
C ARG A 376 5.66 4.70 26.37
N GLN A 377 5.60 6.03 26.49
CA GLN A 377 5.77 6.74 27.75
C GLN A 377 4.63 7.74 27.94
N GLN A 378 4.17 7.92 29.18
CA GLN A 378 3.11 8.86 29.52
C GLN A 378 3.50 10.30 29.19
N LYS A 379 4.71 10.72 29.55
CA LYS A 379 5.23 12.07 29.26
C LYS A 379 5.26 12.40 27.77
N ALA A 380 5.55 11.41 26.92
CA ALA A 380 5.51 11.59 25.47
C ALA A 380 4.07 11.76 24.94
N ALA A 381 3.08 11.15 25.60
CA ALA A 381 1.67 11.35 25.27
C ALA A 381 1.18 12.76 25.67
N GLU A 382 1.65 13.30 26.80
CA GLU A 382 1.38 14.69 27.22
C GLU A 382 1.99 15.69 26.23
N GLN A 383 3.25 15.49 25.84
CA GLN A 383 3.91 16.31 24.81
C GLN A 383 3.21 16.22 23.45
N GLY A 384 2.83 15.01 23.04
CA GLY A 384 2.10 14.78 21.80
C GLY A 384 0.74 15.48 21.77
N TRP A 385 0.08 15.64 22.92
CA TRP A 385 -1.15 16.42 23.01
C TRP A 385 -0.90 17.90 22.73
N GLU A 386 0.12 18.51 23.33
CA GLU A 386 0.43 19.92 23.08
C GLU A 386 0.82 20.18 21.63
N ASP A 387 1.53 19.25 20.99
CA ASP A 387 1.88 19.32 19.56
C ASP A 387 0.63 19.25 18.66
N ILE A 388 -0.27 18.31 18.95
CA ILE A 388 -1.52 18.15 18.20
C ILE A 388 -2.44 19.35 18.44
N LYS A 389 -2.55 19.85 19.67
CA LYS A 389 -3.33 21.03 20.03
C LYS A 389 -2.81 22.30 19.36
N ARG A 390 -1.48 22.45 19.26
CA ARG A 390 -0.85 23.58 18.56
C ARG A 390 -1.11 23.53 17.06
N ARG A 391 -0.98 22.34 16.45
CA ARG A 391 -1.14 22.14 15.00
C ARG A 391 -2.60 22.19 14.54
N PHE A 392 -3.53 21.70 15.37
CA PHE A 392 -4.95 21.55 15.03
C PHE A 392 -5.84 22.32 16.01
N LYS A 393 -5.42 23.52 16.43
CA LYS A 393 -6.08 24.35 17.44
C LYS A 393 -7.57 24.58 17.17
N SER A 394 -7.96 24.76 15.90
CA SER A 394 -9.36 24.95 15.50
C SER A 394 -10.21 23.67 15.60
N LEU A 395 -9.58 22.49 15.54
CA LEU A 395 -10.27 21.21 15.54
C LEU A 395 -10.34 20.58 16.92
N VAL A 396 -9.28 20.66 17.73
CA VAL A 396 -9.18 19.98 19.04
C VAL A 396 -8.93 20.91 20.22
N GLY A 397 -8.77 22.22 19.98
CA GLY A 397 -8.29 23.17 21.01
C GLY A 397 -9.20 23.36 22.22
N ALA A 398 -10.50 23.15 22.07
CA ALA A 398 -11.49 23.22 23.14
C ALA A 398 -11.74 21.87 23.85
N MET A 399 -11.12 20.78 23.38
CA MET A 399 -11.34 19.45 23.95
C MET A 399 -10.41 19.19 25.13
N GLN A 400 -10.87 18.31 26.02
CA GLN A 400 -10.02 17.73 27.05
C GLN A 400 -9.33 16.48 26.51
N HIS A 401 -8.11 16.22 26.96
CA HIS A 401 -7.39 15.00 26.62
C HIS A 401 -7.35 14.05 27.81
N ARG A 402 -7.29 12.75 27.52
CA ARG A 402 -7.08 11.69 28.51
C ARG A 402 -6.03 10.72 27.98
N ILE A 403 -5.13 10.33 28.87
CA ILE A 403 -4.11 9.32 28.57
C ILE A 403 -4.51 8.03 29.27
N GLU A 404 -4.76 7.00 28.48
CA GLU A 404 -5.14 5.68 28.98
C GLU A 404 -3.96 4.72 28.86
N ARG A 405 -3.50 4.18 30.00
CA ARG A 405 -2.48 3.15 30.05
C ARG A 405 -3.11 1.81 29.67
N VAL A 406 -2.67 1.23 28.55
CA VAL A 406 -3.14 -0.07 28.07
C VAL A 406 -1.94 -1.00 27.96
N ASP A 407 -2.00 -2.12 28.66
CA ASP A 407 -1.06 -3.23 28.44
C ASP A 407 -1.59 -4.09 27.31
N LEU A 408 -0.85 -4.15 26.21
CA LEU A 408 -1.25 -4.93 25.02
C LEU A 408 -0.84 -6.41 25.13
N GLY A 409 -0.20 -6.80 26.24
CA GLY A 409 0.20 -8.18 26.52
C GLY A 409 1.22 -8.75 25.51
N GLY A 410 1.59 -10.01 25.70
CA GLY A 410 2.31 -10.80 24.70
C GLY A 410 3.67 -10.26 24.24
N GLY A 411 4.38 -9.50 25.08
CA GLY A 411 5.69 -8.91 24.77
C GLY A 411 5.64 -7.55 24.06
N LYS A 412 4.45 -7.01 23.76
CA LYS A 412 4.28 -5.67 23.15
C LYS A 412 4.48 -4.53 24.15
N GLY A 413 4.27 -4.82 25.43
CA GLY A 413 4.46 -3.90 26.55
C GLY A 413 3.33 -2.89 26.70
N VAL A 414 3.57 -1.92 27.57
CA VAL A 414 2.61 -0.90 27.97
C VAL A 414 2.62 0.26 26.99
N PHE A 415 1.43 0.69 26.56
CA PHE A 415 1.23 1.89 25.76
C PHE A 415 0.32 2.88 26.48
N TYR A 416 0.49 4.15 26.14
CA TYR A 416 -0.29 5.27 26.64
C TYR A 416 -1.07 5.84 25.45
N ARG A 417 -2.38 5.57 25.40
CA ARG A 417 -3.28 6.03 24.33
C ARG A 417 -3.74 7.45 24.65
N LEU A 418 -3.42 8.39 23.76
CA LEU A 418 -3.88 9.77 23.83
C LEU A 418 -5.27 9.88 23.19
N LYS A 419 -6.29 10.15 24.00
CA LYS A 419 -7.67 10.36 23.57
C LYS A 419 -8.11 11.80 23.81
N ALA A 420 -9.04 12.33 23.00
CA ALA A 420 -9.61 13.67 23.17
C ALA A 420 -11.14 13.67 23.02
N GLY A 421 -11.82 14.46 23.86
CA GLY A 421 -13.27 14.60 23.91
C GLY A 421 -13.71 15.50 25.07
N PRO A 422 -14.98 15.43 25.52
CA PRO A 422 -16.08 14.67 24.93
C PRO A 422 -16.55 15.26 23.59
N LEU A 423 -17.18 14.43 22.76
CA LEU A 423 -17.84 14.82 21.51
C LEU A 423 -19.35 14.56 21.60
N PRO A 424 -20.18 15.36 20.91
CA PRO A 424 -21.64 15.27 21.03
C PRO A 424 -22.24 13.99 20.45
N SER A 425 -21.51 13.26 19.58
CA SER A 425 -21.97 11.99 19.02
C SER A 425 -20.82 11.19 18.37
N ASN A 426 -21.06 9.90 18.10
CA ASN A 426 -20.17 9.06 17.29
C ASN A 426 -20.03 9.59 15.85
N ALA A 427 -21.06 10.23 15.30
CA ALA A 427 -21.00 10.85 13.99
C ALA A 427 -20.05 12.08 13.99
N ALA A 428 -20.08 12.88 15.06
CA ALA A 428 -19.14 13.98 15.25
C ALA A 428 -17.68 13.48 15.36
N ALA A 429 -17.44 12.35 16.05
CA ALA A 429 -16.12 11.71 16.10
C ALA A 429 -15.62 11.24 14.73
N LYS A 430 -16.47 10.60 13.93
CA LYS A 430 -16.14 10.22 12.54
C LYS A 430 -15.80 11.42 11.67
N SER A 431 -16.60 12.49 11.74
CA SER A 431 -16.37 13.72 10.99
C SER A 431 -15.05 14.40 11.38
N LEU A 432 -14.77 14.49 12.68
CA LEU A 432 -13.50 15.03 13.19
C LEU A 432 -12.30 14.21 12.70
N CYS A 433 -12.39 12.88 12.77
CA CYS A 433 -11.31 12.03 12.26
C CYS A 433 -11.10 12.15 10.76
N GLY A 434 -12.15 12.33 9.97
CA GLY A 434 -12.01 12.65 8.54
C GLY A 434 -11.16 13.90 8.30
N LYS A 435 -11.42 14.98 9.05
CA LYS A 435 -10.67 16.25 8.94
C LYS A 435 -9.20 16.11 9.37
N LEU A 436 -8.93 15.35 10.44
CA LEU A 436 -7.58 15.10 10.92
C LEU A 436 -6.79 14.19 9.96
N LYS A 437 -7.41 13.11 9.46
CA LYS A 437 -6.79 12.21 8.47
C LYS A 437 -6.46 12.91 7.16
N ALA A 438 -7.31 13.84 6.70
CA ALA A 438 -7.02 14.68 5.53
C ALA A 438 -5.74 15.52 5.72
N SER A 439 -5.38 15.85 6.96
CA SER A 439 -4.14 16.53 7.32
C SER A 439 -3.00 15.59 7.69
N ARG A 440 -3.12 14.29 7.36
CA ARG A 440 -2.20 13.19 7.72
C ARG A 440 -1.99 13.00 9.23
N GLN A 441 -2.94 13.45 10.06
CA GLN A 441 -2.96 13.18 11.49
C GLN A 441 -3.78 11.91 11.75
N TYR A 442 -3.20 10.96 12.48
CA TYR A 442 -3.94 9.78 12.93
C TYR A 442 -5.11 10.20 13.83
N CYS A 443 -6.27 9.57 13.59
CA CYS A 443 -7.47 9.74 14.41
C CYS A 443 -8.36 8.52 14.21
N GLU A 444 -8.84 7.91 15.29
CA GLU A 444 -9.91 6.90 15.25
C GLU A 444 -11.04 7.26 16.23
N PRO A 445 -12.32 7.13 15.84
CA PRO A 445 -13.43 7.28 16.78
C PRO A 445 -13.31 6.28 17.93
N THR A 446 -13.51 6.74 19.15
CA THR A 446 -13.43 5.92 20.36
C THR A 446 -14.44 6.39 21.39
N THR A 447 -14.48 5.70 22.52
CA THR A 447 -15.18 6.16 23.72
C THR A 447 -14.18 6.48 24.82
N ILE A 448 -14.49 7.52 25.58
CA ILE A 448 -13.73 7.99 26.74
C ILE A 448 -14.66 7.93 27.93
N HIS A 449 -14.26 7.22 28.98
CA HIS A 449 -14.96 7.33 30.26
C HIS A 449 -14.62 8.69 30.87
N PHE A 450 -15.59 9.48 31.31
CA PHE A 450 -15.39 10.69 32.11
C PHE A 450 -16.05 10.46 33.48
N GLY A 451 -15.31 10.67 34.57
CA GLY A 451 -15.72 10.24 35.92
C GLY A 451 -15.21 8.85 36.24
#